data_AF-A0A9J6E8U0-F1
#
_entry.id   AF-A0A9J6E8U0-F1
#
_cell.length_a   1.000
_cell.length_b   1.000
_cell.length_c   1.000
_cell.angle_alpha   90.00
_cell.angle_beta   90.00
_cell.angle_gamma   90.00
#
_symmetry.space_group_name_H-M   'P 1'
#
loop_
_entity.id
_entity.type
_entity.pdbx_description
1 polymer ?
#
loop_
_entity_poly.entity_id
_entity_poly.type
_entity_poly.pdbx_seq_one_letter_code
_entity_poly.pdbx_strand_id
1 'polypeptide(L)'
;MLARAWGRVKDETIANCFRACDFIPSGADDDASCTVGKEDTSELDVDGLLPALGDVPFEEYIATDSSIETCGALSDAEIVEMVRPSEPSHETDVDDDDASEPLPRAADVAAGLALAQRFFTAESNAEEALGHIYSLQDLLFAARFSKQKQTAITDFFS
;
A
#
# COMPACT_ATOMS: atom_id res chain seq x y z
N MET A 1 0.57 9.88 11.15
CA MET A 1 0.46 9.70 9.68
C MET A 1 -0.97 9.50 9.21
N LEU A 2 -1.74 8.56 9.80
CA LEU A 2 -3.11 8.25 9.35
C LEU A 2 -4.05 9.48 9.30
N ALA A 3 -4.10 10.29 10.36
CA ALA A 3 -4.97 11.47 10.41
C ALA A 3 -4.66 12.52 9.32
N ARG A 4 -3.39 12.72 8.99
CA ARG A 4 -2.97 13.64 7.91
C ARG A 4 -3.22 13.04 6.52
N ALA A 5 -3.00 11.74 6.35
CA ALA A 5 -3.32 11.05 5.11
C ALA A 5 -4.83 11.15 4.82
N TRP A 6 -5.67 10.99 5.85
CA TRP A 6 -7.10 11.19 5.76
C TRP A 6 -7.48 12.63 5.42
N GLY A 7 -6.84 13.63 6.04
CA GLY A 7 -7.05 15.05 5.72
C GLY A 7 -6.63 15.49 4.32
N ARG A 8 -5.99 14.61 3.52
CA ARG A 8 -5.65 14.86 2.10
C ARG A 8 -6.61 14.18 1.13
N VAL A 9 -7.45 13.28 1.63
CA VAL A 9 -8.51 12.67 0.83
C VAL A 9 -9.52 13.76 0.53
N LYS A 10 -9.82 13.97 -0.75
CA LYS A 10 -10.83 14.96 -1.15
C LYS A 10 -12.22 14.34 -1.06
N ASP A 11 -13.23 15.16 -0.81
CA ASP A 11 -14.63 14.71 -0.78
C ASP A 11 -15.03 14.02 -2.09
N GLU A 12 -14.50 14.47 -3.24
CA GLU A 12 -14.77 13.80 -4.53
C GLU A 12 -14.17 12.40 -4.59
N THR A 13 -13.05 12.16 -3.89
CA THR A 13 -12.45 10.81 -3.81
C THR A 13 -13.38 9.87 -3.06
N ILE A 14 -13.96 10.33 -1.95
CA ILE A 14 -14.93 9.56 -1.16
C ILE A 14 -16.18 9.31 -2.01
N ALA A 15 -16.75 10.35 -2.64
CA ALA A 15 -17.92 10.22 -3.50
C ALA A 15 -17.69 9.25 -4.68
N ASN A 16 -16.51 9.30 -5.31
CA ASN A 16 -16.15 8.38 -6.38
C ASN A 16 -16.00 6.94 -5.90
N CYS A 17 -15.47 6.71 -4.70
CA CYS A 17 -15.43 5.37 -4.11
C CYS A 17 -16.84 4.82 -3.87
N PHE A 18 -17.75 5.62 -3.32
CA PHE A 18 -19.15 5.22 -3.12
C PHE A 18 -19.86 4.89 -4.44
N ARG A 19 -19.61 5.69 -5.49
CA ARG A 19 -20.13 5.43 -6.83
C ARG A 19 -19.54 4.17 -7.46
N ALA A 20 -18.24 3.95 -7.33
CA ALA A 20 -17.55 2.77 -7.88
C ALA A 20 -17.99 1.46 -7.20
N CYS A 21 -18.41 1.53 -5.94
CA CYS A 21 -18.98 0.41 -5.19
C CYS A 21 -20.50 0.26 -5.37
N ASP A 22 -21.11 1.05 -6.26
CA ASP A 22 -22.56 1.03 -6.56
C ASP A 22 -23.46 1.27 -5.33
N PHE A 23 -22.93 1.91 -4.28
CA PHE A 23 -23.71 2.31 -3.09
C PHE A 23 -24.73 3.43 -3.41
N ILE A 24 -24.57 4.11 -4.55
CA ILE A 24 -25.49 5.14 -5.03
C ILE A 24 -26.11 4.62 -6.33
N PRO A 25 -27.43 4.34 -6.36
CA PRO A 25 -28.10 3.89 -7.56
C PRO A 25 -27.91 4.92 -8.69
N SER A 26 -27.43 4.46 -9.85
CA SER A 26 -27.26 5.31 -11.04
C SER A 26 -28.60 5.93 -11.44
N GLY A 27 -28.84 7.18 -11.02
CA GLY A 27 -30.08 7.92 -11.29
C GLY A 27 -30.55 8.85 -10.17
N ALA A 28 -29.90 8.86 -9.00
CA ALA A 28 -30.22 9.84 -7.95
C ALA A 28 -29.48 11.16 -8.18
N ASP A 29 -30.08 12.05 -8.98
CA ASP A 29 -29.72 13.47 -8.95
C ASP A 29 -30.11 14.06 -7.58
N ASP A 30 -29.08 14.53 -6.86
CA ASP A 30 -28.94 15.53 -5.77
C ASP A 30 -30.09 16.04 -4.86
N ASP A 31 -31.29 15.44 -4.83
CA ASP A 31 -32.34 15.90 -3.89
C ASP A 31 -33.25 14.78 -3.37
N ALA A 32 -32.65 13.79 -2.72
CA ALA A 32 -33.42 12.77 -2.00
C ALA A 32 -32.90 12.61 -0.57
N SER A 33 -33.62 13.26 0.35
CA SER A 33 -33.75 12.87 1.76
C SER A 33 -33.51 11.37 1.92
N CYS A 34 -32.52 11.00 2.75
CA CYS A 34 -32.18 9.63 3.11
C CYS A 34 -33.35 8.95 3.85
N THR A 35 -34.38 8.54 3.11
CA THR A 35 -35.17 7.38 3.51
C THR A 35 -34.30 6.17 3.28
N VAL A 36 -33.73 5.64 4.36
CA VAL A 36 -33.14 4.30 4.42
C VAL A 36 -34.21 3.34 3.89
N GLY A 37 -34.13 3.03 2.60
CA GLY A 37 -34.85 1.91 2.03
C GLY A 37 -34.41 0.69 2.81
N LYS A 38 -35.37 -0.05 3.35
CA LYS A 38 -35.11 -1.41 3.86
C LYS A 38 -34.31 -2.11 2.78
N GLU A 39 -33.04 -2.40 3.06
CA GLU A 39 -32.29 -3.38 2.31
C GLU A 39 -33.15 -4.65 2.38
N ASP A 40 -33.73 -5.03 1.24
CA ASP A 40 -34.07 -6.42 0.99
C ASP A 40 -32.73 -7.15 1.06
N THR A 41 -32.34 -7.53 2.28
CA THR A 41 -31.59 -8.75 2.48
C THR A 41 -32.54 -9.85 2.02
N SER A 42 -32.68 -10.01 0.70
CA SER A 42 -33.17 -11.25 0.13
C SER A 42 -32.26 -12.29 0.74
N GLU A 43 -32.80 -13.01 1.73
CA GLU A 43 -32.19 -14.18 2.32
C GLU A 43 -31.58 -14.94 1.14
N LEU A 44 -30.24 -15.08 1.13
CA LEU A 44 -29.57 -15.91 0.14
C LEU A 44 -30.38 -17.20 0.10
N ASP A 45 -30.97 -17.52 -1.06
CA ASP A 45 -31.84 -18.68 -1.23
C ASP A 45 -30.99 -19.94 -1.03
N VAL A 46 -30.74 -20.28 0.24
CA VAL A 46 -29.91 -21.40 0.66
C VAL A 46 -30.53 -22.69 0.13
N ASP A 47 -31.86 -22.73 0.04
CA ASP A 47 -32.63 -23.82 -0.53
C ASP A 47 -32.40 -23.97 -2.04
N GLY A 48 -32.13 -22.88 -2.76
CA GLY A 48 -31.69 -22.89 -4.16
C GLY A 48 -30.23 -23.30 -4.38
N LEU A 49 -29.36 -23.13 -3.38
CA LEU A 49 -27.93 -23.48 -3.43
C LEU A 49 -27.65 -24.95 -3.02
N LEU A 50 -28.49 -25.52 -2.15
CA LEU A 50 -28.40 -26.91 -1.69
C LEU A 50 -28.37 -27.93 -2.86
N PRO A 51 -29.22 -27.83 -3.89
CA PRO A 51 -29.16 -28.71 -5.06
C PRO A 51 -27.88 -28.57 -5.89
N ALA A 52 -27.24 -27.39 -5.89
CA ALA A 52 -26.01 -27.14 -6.63
C ALA A 52 -24.78 -27.75 -5.94
N LEU A 53 -24.84 -27.92 -4.61
CA LEU A 53 -23.76 -28.51 -3.82
C LEU A 53 -23.74 -30.05 -3.91
N GLY A 54 -24.88 -30.67 -4.23
CA GLY A 54 -25.02 -32.14 -4.28
C GLY A 54 -24.79 -32.82 -2.92
N ASP A 55 -24.76 -34.16 -2.91
CA ASP A 55 -24.40 -34.96 -1.73
C ASP A 55 -22.87 -35.09 -1.62
N VAL A 56 -22.15 -33.97 -1.52
CA VAL A 56 -20.70 -34.01 -1.27
C VAL A 56 -20.46 -34.20 0.23
N PRO A 57 -19.82 -35.30 0.67
CA PRO A 57 -19.47 -35.47 2.06
C PRO A 57 -18.48 -34.37 2.48
N PHE A 58 -18.64 -33.88 3.70
CA PHE A 58 -17.85 -32.76 4.23
C PHE A 58 -16.34 -32.95 4.08
N GLU A 59 -15.87 -34.17 4.31
CA GLU A 59 -14.47 -34.56 4.20
C GLU A 59 -13.93 -34.47 2.77
N GLU A 60 -14.77 -34.73 1.76
CA GLU A 60 -14.41 -34.55 0.35
C GLU A 60 -14.36 -33.07 -0.01
N TYR A 61 -15.32 -32.28 0.48
CA TYR A 61 -15.29 -30.82 0.31
C TYR A 61 -14.01 -30.22 0.89
N ILE A 62 -13.61 -30.60 2.11
CA ILE A 62 -12.35 -30.15 2.72
C ILE A 62 -11.14 -30.61 1.92
N ALA A 63 -11.15 -31.86 1.43
CA ALA A 63 -10.00 -32.44 0.75
C ALA A 63 -9.89 -32.06 -0.74
N THR A 64 -10.81 -31.23 -1.27
CA THR A 64 -10.89 -30.89 -2.70
C THR A 64 -9.56 -30.40 -3.28
N ASP A 65 -8.80 -29.60 -2.52
CA ASP A 65 -7.51 -29.05 -2.94
C ASP A 65 -6.29 -29.74 -2.30
N SER A 66 -6.50 -30.79 -1.51
CA SER A 66 -5.44 -31.47 -0.75
C SER A 66 -4.35 -32.11 -1.61
N SER A 67 -4.67 -32.43 -2.87
CA SER A 67 -3.74 -32.99 -3.86
C SER A 67 -3.16 -31.95 -4.81
N ILE A 68 -3.54 -30.68 -4.66
CA ILE A 68 -3.04 -29.58 -5.46
C ILE A 68 -1.76 -29.06 -4.81
N GLU A 69 -0.64 -29.18 -5.51
CA GLU A 69 0.60 -28.51 -5.12
C GLU A 69 0.36 -26.98 -5.19
N THR A 70 0.20 -26.34 -4.03
CA THR A 70 -0.02 -24.89 -3.93
C THR A 70 1.29 -24.10 -3.97
N CYS A 71 2.41 -24.76 -3.71
CA CYS A 71 3.75 -24.22 -3.83
C CYS A 71 4.73 -25.29 -4.28
N GLY A 72 5.76 -24.88 -5.03
CA GLY A 72 6.94 -25.73 -5.24
C GLY A 72 7.72 -25.86 -3.93
N ALA A 73 8.30 -27.04 -3.68
CA ALA A 73 9.24 -27.21 -2.57
C ALA A 73 10.53 -26.42 -2.88
N LEU A 74 10.72 -25.29 -2.21
CA LEU A 74 12.00 -24.59 -2.21
C LEU A 74 12.93 -25.31 -1.24
N SER A 75 14.12 -25.65 -1.71
CA SER A 75 15.20 -26.06 -0.83
C SER A 75 15.69 -24.88 0.01
N ASP A 76 16.20 -25.15 1.20
CA ASP A 76 16.83 -24.13 2.05
C ASP A 76 17.91 -23.32 1.31
N ALA A 77 18.61 -23.97 0.36
CA ALA A 77 19.61 -23.31 -0.48
C ALA A 77 19.01 -22.23 -1.40
N GLU A 78 17.87 -22.53 -2.04
CA GLU A 78 17.17 -21.58 -2.92
C GLU A 78 16.59 -20.41 -2.12
N ILE A 79 16.11 -20.66 -0.90
CA ILE A 79 15.62 -19.60 0.00
C ILE A 79 16.77 -18.66 0.38
N VAL A 80 17.93 -19.22 0.75
CA VAL A 80 19.10 -18.42 1.12
C VAL A 80 19.60 -17.60 -0.07
N GLU A 81 19.59 -18.16 -1.28
CA GLU A 81 19.98 -17.45 -2.50
C GLU A 81 19.04 -16.27 -2.80
N MET A 82 17.72 -16.44 -2.63
CA MET A 82 16.74 -15.37 -2.85
C MET A 82 16.85 -14.21 -1.84
N VAL A 83 17.32 -14.48 -0.62
CA VAL A 83 17.40 -13.48 0.46
C VAL A 83 18.79 -12.86 0.55
N ARG A 84 19.81 -13.48 -0.06
CA ARG A 84 21.18 -12.96 0.02
C ARG A 84 21.29 -11.66 -0.78
N PRO A 85 21.65 -10.54 -0.16
CA PRO A 85 21.91 -9.32 -0.90
C PRO A 85 23.08 -9.56 -1.86
N SER A 86 22.87 -9.24 -3.14
CA SER A 86 23.93 -9.25 -4.14
C SER A 86 25.09 -8.39 -3.65
N GLU A 87 26.27 -8.98 -3.50
CA GLU A 87 27.49 -8.25 -3.17
C GLU A 87 27.66 -7.11 -4.19
N PRO A 88 27.79 -5.85 -3.76
CA PRO A 88 28.04 -4.77 -4.69
C PRO A 88 29.39 -5.02 -5.37
N SER A 89 29.36 -5.21 -6.70
CA SER A 89 30.56 -5.21 -7.53
C SER A 89 31.26 -3.86 -7.34
N HIS A 90 32.37 -3.90 -6.60
CA HIS A 90 33.17 -2.73 -6.32
C HIS A 90 34.00 -2.40 -7.56
N GLU A 91 33.39 -1.67 -8.50
CA GLU A 91 34.16 -0.97 -9.53
C GLU A 91 34.72 0.30 -8.90
N THR A 92 36.04 0.34 -8.81
CA THR A 92 36.81 1.51 -8.37
C THR A 92 37.06 2.35 -9.60
N ASP A 93 36.39 3.50 -9.70
CA ASP A 93 36.76 4.54 -10.65
C ASP A 93 37.32 5.73 -9.87
N VAL A 94 38.51 6.16 -10.27
CA VAL A 94 39.34 7.16 -9.60
C VAL A 94 39.49 8.33 -10.56
N ASP A 95 38.84 9.45 -10.25
CA ASP A 95 39.13 10.83 -10.67
C ASP A 95 38.00 11.71 -10.10
N ASP A 96 38.13 12.95 -9.65
CA ASP A 96 39.20 13.95 -9.65
C ASP A 96 38.76 15.00 -8.59
N ASP A 97 39.70 15.76 -8.06
CA ASP A 97 39.55 16.72 -6.95
C ASP A 97 38.53 17.84 -7.23
N ASP A 98 37.39 17.80 -6.52
CA ASP A 98 36.75 19.00 -5.97
C ASP A 98 36.27 18.64 -4.56
N ALA A 99 36.80 19.33 -3.54
CA ALA A 99 36.48 19.10 -2.14
C ALA A 99 35.08 19.63 -1.79
N SER A 100 34.07 19.18 -2.52
CA SER A 100 32.67 19.25 -2.17
C SER A 100 32.38 18.13 -1.18
N GLU A 101 31.80 18.45 -0.01
CA GLU A 101 31.29 17.40 0.88
C GLU A 101 30.38 16.46 0.06
N PRO A 102 30.53 15.13 0.19
CA PRO A 102 29.73 14.20 -0.57
C PRO A 102 28.25 14.50 -0.31
N LEU A 103 27.46 14.67 -1.38
CA LEU A 103 26.03 14.94 -1.23
C LEU A 103 25.39 13.83 -0.38
N PRO A 104 24.59 14.18 0.65
CA PRO A 104 23.97 13.18 1.51
C PRO A 104 23.05 12.29 0.69
N ARG A 105 23.09 10.97 0.95
CA ARG A 105 22.18 10.04 0.26
C ARG A 105 20.76 10.29 0.76
N ALA A 106 19.76 10.03 -0.09
CA ALA A 106 18.36 10.17 0.29
C ALA A 106 17.99 9.36 1.56
N ALA A 107 18.66 8.22 1.79
CA ALA A 107 18.51 7.42 3.01
C ALA A 107 18.99 8.18 4.26
N ASP A 108 20.10 8.91 4.18
CA ASP A 108 20.66 9.68 5.29
C ASP A 108 19.76 10.86 5.65
N VAL A 109 19.23 11.55 4.63
CA VAL A 109 18.25 12.63 4.82
C VAL A 109 16.96 12.11 5.46
N ALA A 110 16.46 10.94 5.02
CA ALA A 110 15.28 10.31 5.60
C ALA A 110 15.50 9.93 7.07
N ALA A 111 16.67 9.36 7.40
CA ALA A 111 17.04 9.03 8.78
C ALA A 111 17.11 10.28 9.67
N GLY A 112 17.70 11.38 9.16
CA GLY A 112 17.76 12.66 9.85
C GLY A 112 16.36 13.25 10.13
N LEU A 113 15.46 13.22 9.14
CA LEU A 113 14.08 13.67 9.31
C LEU A 113 13.31 12.80 10.31
N ALA A 114 13.54 11.49 10.34
CA ALA A 114 12.94 10.59 11.32
C ALA A 114 13.43 10.88 12.75
N LEU A 115 14.71 11.22 12.91
CA LEU A 115 15.26 11.63 14.20
C LEU A 115 14.67 12.97 14.66
N ALA A 116 14.60 13.96 13.77
CA ALA A 116 13.95 15.24 14.05
C ALA A 116 12.48 15.04 14.45
N GLN A 117 11.74 14.18 13.74
CA GLN A 117 10.36 13.86 14.07
C GLN A 117 10.22 13.33 15.50
N ARG A 118 11.09 12.40 15.91
CA ARG A 118 11.07 11.83 17.27
C ARG A 118 11.35 12.90 18.34
N PHE A 119 12.28 13.81 18.06
CA PHE A 119 12.60 14.91 18.98
C PHE A 119 11.41 15.85 19.16
N PHE A 120 10.84 16.39 18.09
CA PHE A 120 9.74 17.35 18.17
C PHE A 120 8.42 16.75 18.65
N THR A 121 8.25 15.43 18.55
CA THR A 121 7.07 14.75 19.15
C THR A 121 7.07 14.85 20.68
N ALA A 122 8.23 15.01 21.33
CA ALA A 122 8.34 15.15 22.78
C ALA A 122 8.17 16.60 23.28
N GLU A 123 8.09 17.57 22.38
CA GLU A 123 8.04 19.01 22.70
C GLU A 123 6.60 19.54 22.74
N SER A 124 6.40 20.67 23.42
CA SER A 124 5.07 21.28 23.61
C SER A 124 4.48 21.91 22.34
N ASN A 125 5.31 22.29 21.36
CA ASN A 125 4.89 22.78 20.04
C ASN A 125 5.07 21.72 18.94
N ALA A 126 4.69 20.47 19.23
CA ALA A 126 4.89 19.35 18.32
C ALA A 126 4.17 19.55 16.97
N GLU A 127 2.96 20.11 16.96
CA GLU A 127 2.12 20.13 15.75
C GLU A 127 2.71 20.97 14.60
N GLU A 128 3.16 22.19 14.90
CA GLU A 128 3.76 23.10 13.91
C GLU A 128 5.09 22.53 13.39
N ALA A 129 5.97 22.09 14.30
CA ALA A 129 7.27 21.53 13.95
C ALA A 129 7.14 20.23 13.13
N LEU A 130 6.21 19.36 13.51
CA LEU A 130 5.91 18.13 12.76
C LEU A 130 5.34 18.47 11.38
N GLY A 131 4.50 19.51 11.26
CA GLY A 131 4.01 20.02 9.97
C GLY A 131 5.15 20.32 8.99
N HIS A 132 6.19 21.03 9.44
CA HIS A 132 7.37 21.32 8.61
C HIS A 132 8.17 20.07 8.26
N ILE A 133 8.41 19.18 9.22
CA ILE A 133 9.13 17.91 8.99
C ILE A 133 8.42 17.06 7.94
N TYR A 134 7.09 17.02 8.02
CA TYR A 134 6.24 16.33 7.08
C TYR A 134 6.29 16.92 5.66
N SER A 135 6.34 18.25 5.52
CA SER A 135 6.55 18.88 4.21
C SER A 135 7.92 18.52 3.63
N LEU A 136 8.98 18.47 4.45
CA LEU A 136 10.30 18.04 3.99
C LEU A 136 10.34 16.57 3.57
N GLN A 137 9.63 15.69 4.29
CA GLN A 137 9.47 14.28 3.91
C GLN A 137 8.75 14.14 2.55
N ASP A 138 7.70 14.93 2.30
CA ASP A 138 6.98 14.92 1.02
C ASP A 138 7.87 15.41 -0.13
N LEU A 139 8.68 16.45 0.10
CA LEU A 139 9.63 16.96 -0.89
C LEU A 139 10.73 15.93 -1.20
N LEU A 140 11.24 15.23 -0.17
CA LEU A 140 12.21 14.15 -0.35
C LEU A 140 11.62 13.00 -1.16
N PHE A 141 10.38 12.61 -0.87
CA PHE A 141 9.65 11.59 -1.62
C PHE A 141 9.47 12.02 -3.08
N ALA A 142 8.97 13.23 -3.32
CA ALA A 142 8.82 13.77 -4.68
C ALA A 142 10.16 13.86 -5.42
N ALA A 143 11.24 14.29 -4.77
CA ALA A 143 12.57 14.34 -5.39
C ALA A 143 13.09 12.95 -5.78
N ARG A 144 12.79 11.93 -4.98
CA ARG A 144 13.18 10.54 -5.25
C ARG A 144 12.38 9.93 -6.41
N PHE A 145 11.07 10.16 -6.45
CA PHE A 145 10.17 9.47 -7.39
C PHE A 145 9.77 10.31 -8.62
N SER A 146 10.02 11.62 -8.64
CA SER A 146 9.72 12.49 -9.80
C SER A 146 10.49 12.11 -11.08
N LYS A 147 11.63 11.42 -10.92
CA LYS A 147 12.44 10.92 -12.04
C LYS A 147 12.02 9.54 -12.53
N GLN A 148 11.22 8.79 -11.76
CA GLN A 148 10.73 7.47 -12.13
C GLN A 148 9.31 7.58 -12.69
N LYS A 149 9.19 7.43 -14.01
CA LYS A 149 7.90 7.11 -14.62
C LYS A 149 7.71 5.60 -14.56
N GLN A 150 6.85 5.14 -13.65
CA GLN A 150 6.45 3.74 -13.62
C GLN A 150 5.70 3.42 -14.92
N THR A 151 6.25 2.54 -15.76
CA THR A 151 5.61 2.14 -17.03
C THR A 151 4.87 0.82 -16.91
N ALA A 152 5.35 -0.08 -16.04
CA ALA A 152 4.72 -1.32 -15.66
C ALA A 152 4.66 -1.46 -14.13
N ILE A 153 3.71 -2.27 -13.64
CA ILE A 153 3.51 -2.51 -12.20
C ILE A 153 4.76 -3.11 -11.53
N THR A 154 5.59 -3.80 -12.29
CA THR A 154 6.86 -4.42 -11.85
C THR A 154 8.01 -3.43 -11.72
N ASP A 155 7.97 -2.27 -12.38
CA ASP A 155 9.10 -1.33 -12.45
C ASP A 155 9.42 -0.66 -11.10
N PHE A 156 8.52 -0.80 -10.12
CA PHE A 156 8.73 -0.30 -8.77
C PHE A 156 9.69 -1.17 -7.95
N PHE A 157 9.83 -2.46 -8.30
CA PHE A 157 10.64 -3.43 -7.56
C PHE A 157 12.03 -3.68 -8.16
N SER A 158 12.28 -3.12 -9.35
CA SER A 158 13.56 -3.17 -10.07
C SER A 158 14.47 -2.00 -9.76
#